data_AF-A0A6G0AIA4-F1
#
_entry.id   AF-A0A6G0AIA4-F1
#
_cell.length_a   1.000
_cell.length_b   1.000
_cell.length_c   1.000
_cell.angle_alpha   90.00
_cell.angle_beta   90.00
_cell.angle_gamma   90.00
#
_symmetry.space_group_name_H-M   'P 1'
#
loop_
_entity.id
_entity.type
_entity.pdbx_description
1 polymer ?
#
loop_
_entity_poly.entity_id
_entity_poly.type
_entity_poly.pdbx_seq_one_letter_code
_entity_poly.pdbx_strand_id
1 'polypeptide(L)'
;MFLLAVSCSSTENISDYSVHSGYDLDDLNTYGEWVDVNPYGEVWQPFVVNGWMPFDYGHWAFANGNWTWISYEPFGWIVYHYGYWYNDPFYGWVWIPSDNNWAPANVMWITYDDFVGWAPLPPPGIIYGNPWESGEHSHWHVVKLADFTKDNIHDYAISNPPARINELDGTKKNNRVPPSKFTIEQSTGRNVSDVMINHEKVKLPPRQIQKMTLSPDENKRIVKSSQRVRDNILMPKKEFQIQREKSNTSQK
;
A
#
# COMPACT_ATOMS: atom_id res chain seq x y z
N MET A 1 -60.40 17.17 35.22
CA MET A 1 -60.36 16.07 34.24
C MET A 1 -59.61 16.56 33.03
N PHE A 2 -58.36 16.08 32.86
CA PHE A 2 -57.54 15.90 31.63
C PHE A 2 -57.55 16.97 30.50
N LEU A 3 -56.47 17.29 29.78
CA LEU A 3 -55.06 16.88 29.73
C LEU A 3 -54.34 17.91 28.82
N LEU A 4 -53.06 18.15 29.07
CA LEU A 4 -52.16 18.93 28.22
C LEU A 4 -52.04 18.34 26.81
N ALA A 5 -51.96 19.22 25.80
CA ALA A 5 -51.44 18.89 24.49
C ALA A 5 -49.91 18.73 24.57
N VAL A 6 -49.40 17.58 24.13
CA VAL A 6 -47.98 17.40 23.78
C VAL A 6 -47.93 16.75 22.42
N SER A 7 -47.26 17.46 21.51
CA SER A 7 -46.95 17.08 20.14
C SER A 7 -46.19 15.75 20.11
N CYS A 8 -46.68 14.79 19.32
CA CYS A 8 -45.99 13.55 19.00
C CYS A 8 -44.84 13.85 18.04
N SER A 9 -43.61 13.89 18.55
CA SER A 9 -42.41 13.82 17.71
C SER A 9 -42.06 12.35 17.54
N SER A 10 -42.24 11.82 16.34
CA SER A 10 -41.76 10.51 15.94
C SER A 10 -40.24 10.53 15.90
N THR A 11 -39.60 10.08 16.99
CA THR A 11 -38.21 9.60 16.94
C THR A 11 -38.20 8.27 16.19
N GLU A 12 -37.81 8.32 14.91
CA GLU A 12 -37.42 7.13 14.18
C GLU A 12 -36.16 6.56 14.82
N ASN A 13 -36.35 5.46 15.52
CA ASN A 13 -35.29 4.67 16.13
C ASN A 13 -34.76 3.73 15.05
N ILE A 14 -33.84 4.20 14.21
CA ILE A 14 -33.09 3.35 13.28
C ILE A 14 -31.83 2.91 13.99
N SER A 15 -31.96 1.90 14.83
CA SER A 15 -30.86 1.11 15.36
C SER A 15 -31.05 -0.34 14.93
N ASP A 16 -30.78 -0.62 13.66
CA ASP A 16 -30.55 -2.00 13.20
C ASP A 16 -29.72 -2.00 11.90
N TYR A 17 -28.42 -1.76 12.04
CA TYR A 17 -27.41 -2.27 11.12
C TYR A 17 -26.39 -3.04 11.95
N SER A 18 -26.39 -4.34 11.72
CA SER A 18 -25.48 -5.35 12.24
C SER A 18 -24.01 -4.92 12.21
N VAL A 19 -23.39 -4.85 13.39
CA VAL A 19 -21.96 -5.03 13.73
C VAL A 19 -21.03 -5.08 12.50
N HIS A 20 -20.73 -3.92 11.91
CA HIS A 20 -19.60 -3.77 10.98
C HIS A 20 -18.34 -3.48 11.80
N SER A 21 -17.24 -4.13 11.46
CA SER A 21 -15.92 -3.97 12.06
C SER A 21 -15.60 -2.49 12.32
N GLY A 22 -15.41 -2.13 13.60
CA GLY A 22 -15.37 -0.76 14.12
C GLY A 22 -14.11 0.04 13.74
N TYR A 23 -13.84 0.17 12.45
CA TYR A 23 -12.78 1.01 11.93
C TYR A 23 -13.38 2.26 11.27
N ASP A 24 -13.55 3.33 12.04
CA ASP A 24 -13.84 4.66 11.49
C ASP A 24 -12.56 5.23 10.87
N LEU A 25 -12.23 4.71 9.69
CA LEU A 25 -11.09 5.07 8.86
C LEU A 25 -11.61 5.85 7.67
N ASP A 26 -11.88 7.14 7.85
CA ASP A 26 -12.42 8.04 6.82
C ASP A 26 -11.74 7.86 5.46
N ASP A 27 -10.41 7.70 5.45
CA ASP A 27 -9.65 7.45 4.22
C ASP A 27 -10.03 6.11 3.55
N LEU A 28 -10.16 5.01 4.29
CA LEU A 28 -10.54 3.72 3.72
C LEU A 28 -11.99 3.72 3.21
N ASN A 29 -12.90 4.39 3.94
CA ASN A 29 -14.29 4.52 3.52
C ASN A 29 -14.45 5.44 2.29
N THR A 30 -13.59 6.45 2.16
CA THR A 30 -13.61 7.40 1.05
C THR A 30 -12.99 6.80 -0.22
N TYR A 31 -11.89 6.07 -0.09
CA TYR A 31 -11.04 5.65 -1.20
C TYR A 31 -11.08 4.15 -1.48
N GLY A 32 -12.01 3.40 -0.89
CA GLY A 32 -12.21 1.98 -1.20
C GLY A 32 -13.50 1.41 -0.63
N GLU A 33 -13.66 0.10 -0.79
CA GLU A 33 -14.76 -0.66 -0.20
C GLU A 33 -14.28 -1.98 0.38
N TRP A 34 -15.00 -2.44 1.41
CA TRP A 34 -14.79 -3.75 2.01
C TRP A 34 -15.53 -4.81 1.21
N VAL A 35 -14.83 -5.89 0.86
CA VAL A 35 -15.38 -7.05 0.15
C VAL A 35 -14.97 -8.33 0.86
N ASP A 36 -15.76 -9.39 0.69
CA ASP A 36 -15.44 -10.70 1.24
C ASP A 36 -14.68 -11.54 0.21
N VAL A 37 -13.46 -11.95 0.56
CA VAL A 37 -12.58 -12.78 -0.29
C VAL A 37 -12.17 -14.02 0.50
N ASN A 38 -12.63 -15.19 0.07
CA ASN A 38 -12.20 -16.46 0.67
C ASN A 38 -10.74 -16.77 0.28
N PRO A 39 -9.85 -17.17 1.22
CA PRO A 39 -10.13 -17.53 2.63
C PRO A 39 -9.88 -16.41 3.65
N TYR A 40 -9.69 -15.17 3.21
CA TYR A 40 -9.25 -14.04 4.04
C TYR A 40 -10.40 -13.32 4.77
N GLY A 41 -11.64 -13.50 4.32
CA GLY A 41 -12.80 -12.81 4.87
C GLY A 41 -12.88 -11.37 4.37
N GLU A 42 -13.20 -10.43 5.26
CA GLU A 42 -13.34 -9.02 4.94
C GLU A 42 -11.97 -8.36 4.63
N VAL A 43 -11.81 -7.94 3.38
CA VAL A 43 -10.61 -7.27 2.84
C VAL A 43 -10.98 -5.94 2.20
N TRP A 44 -10.03 -5.01 2.14
CA TRP A 44 -10.28 -3.68 1.59
C TRP A 44 -9.76 -3.57 0.16
N GLN A 45 -10.64 -3.15 -0.77
CA GLN A 45 -10.31 -2.90 -2.17
C GLN A 45 -10.23 -1.38 -2.43
N PRO A 46 -9.07 -0.85 -2.88
CA PRO A 46 -8.93 0.56 -3.25
C PRO A 46 -9.71 0.91 -4.53
N PHE A 47 -10.28 2.10 -4.57
CA PHE A 47 -10.83 2.71 -5.79
C PHE A 47 -9.71 3.36 -6.60
N VAL A 48 -9.04 2.57 -7.43
CA VAL A 48 -7.89 2.98 -8.22
C VAL A 48 -7.97 2.51 -9.66
N VAL A 49 -7.23 3.17 -10.54
CA VAL A 49 -7.13 2.81 -11.97
C VAL A 49 -6.54 1.42 -12.19
N ASN A 50 -6.91 0.79 -13.31
CA ASN A 50 -6.31 -0.47 -13.75
C ASN A 50 -4.78 -0.32 -13.92
N GLY A 51 -4.04 -1.36 -13.52
CA GLY A 51 -2.58 -1.36 -13.57
C GLY A 51 -1.90 -0.72 -12.37
N TRP A 52 -2.65 -0.12 -11.45
CA TRP A 52 -2.13 0.28 -10.14
C TRP A 52 -1.73 -0.97 -9.32
N MET A 53 -0.66 -0.83 -8.54
CA MET A 53 -0.26 -1.83 -7.54
C MET A 53 0.20 -1.16 -6.23
N PRO A 54 0.18 -1.88 -5.09
CA PRO A 54 0.65 -1.37 -3.82
C PRO A 54 2.14 -0.99 -3.89
N PHE A 55 2.56 0.01 -3.09
CA PHE A 55 3.94 0.51 -3.03
C PHE A 55 4.50 1.07 -4.36
N ASP A 56 3.63 1.66 -5.19
CA ASP A 56 3.99 2.20 -6.50
C ASP A 56 4.17 3.73 -6.47
N TYR A 57 3.16 4.44 -5.96
CA TYR A 57 3.13 5.91 -5.90
C TYR A 57 3.65 6.45 -4.58
N GLY A 58 4.97 6.49 -4.45
CA GLY A 58 5.64 7.01 -3.26
C GLY A 58 7.14 7.13 -3.48
N HIS A 59 7.87 7.08 -2.37
CA HIS A 59 9.32 6.98 -2.37
C HIS A 59 9.84 6.32 -1.09
N TRP A 60 11.07 5.79 -1.16
CA TRP A 60 11.78 5.26 0.01
C TRP A 60 12.55 6.36 0.72
N ALA A 61 12.27 6.52 2.02
CA ALA A 61 13.00 7.40 2.92
C ALA A 61 13.78 6.57 3.95
N PHE A 62 15.00 7.00 4.28
CA PHE A 62 15.73 6.39 5.38
C PHE A 62 15.32 7.08 6.69
N ALA A 63 14.68 6.35 7.60
CA ALA A 63 14.16 6.89 8.86
C ALA A 63 14.38 5.88 9.98
N ASN A 64 14.87 6.34 11.14
CA ASN A 64 15.11 5.51 12.32
C ASN A 64 15.91 4.23 12.01
N GLY A 65 16.94 4.34 11.15
CA GLY A 65 17.81 3.23 10.76
C GLY A 65 17.20 2.23 9.77
N ASN A 66 16.02 2.50 9.20
CA ASN A 66 15.32 1.60 8.27
C ASN A 66 14.81 2.34 7.03
N TRP A 67 14.61 1.61 5.94
CA TRP A 67 13.86 2.12 4.79
C TRP A 67 12.38 2.11 5.11
N THR A 68 11.76 3.29 5.07
CA THR A 68 10.34 3.52 5.31
C THR A 68 9.69 3.95 4.02
N TRP A 69 8.54 3.35 3.69
CA TRP A 69 7.76 3.76 2.54
C TRP A 69 6.99 5.03 2.86
N ILE A 70 7.19 6.08 2.07
CA ILE A 70 6.41 7.32 2.15
C ILE A 70 5.46 7.36 0.95
N SER A 71 4.21 7.01 1.23
CA SER A 71 3.14 6.97 0.23
C SER A 71 2.60 8.36 -0.10
N TYR A 72 2.18 8.54 -1.35
CA TYR A 72 1.46 9.72 -1.80
C TYR A 72 -0.06 9.54 -1.79
N GLU A 73 -0.54 8.33 -1.47
CA GLU A 73 -1.94 7.97 -1.39
C GLU A 73 -2.52 8.26 0.02
N PRO A 74 -3.76 8.78 0.10
CA PRO A 74 -4.35 9.20 1.38
C PRO A 74 -4.53 8.06 2.39
N PHE A 75 -4.78 6.84 1.89
CA PHE A 75 -4.92 5.64 2.71
C PHE A 75 -3.57 5.00 3.11
N GLY A 76 -2.44 5.48 2.58
CA GLY A 76 -1.14 4.80 2.70
C GLY A 76 -0.62 4.65 4.14
N TRP A 77 -1.02 5.55 5.04
CA TRP A 77 -0.57 5.55 6.43
C TRP A 77 -0.94 4.28 7.21
N ILE A 78 -1.98 3.57 6.78
CA ILE A 78 -2.40 2.30 7.39
C ILE A 78 -2.03 1.10 6.52
N VAL A 79 -2.42 1.08 5.24
CA VAL A 79 -2.35 -0.14 4.42
C VAL A 79 -0.93 -0.56 4.01
N TYR A 80 0.06 0.35 4.12
CA TYR A 80 1.46 0.04 3.81
C TYR A 80 2.30 -0.32 5.03
N HIS A 81 1.78 -0.03 6.23
CA HIS A 81 2.48 -0.23 7.50
C HIS A 81 1.86 -1.33 8.36
N TYR A 82 0.69 -1.84 7.97
CA TYR A 82 -0.06 -2.92 8.61
C TYR A 82 -0.60 -3.88 7.56
N GLY A 83 -0.99 -5.09 7.99
CA GLY A 83 -1.65 -6.05 7.11
C GLY A 83 -0.77 -6.67 6.04
N TYR A 84 -1.44 -7.28 5.08
CA TYR A 84 -0.87 -7.96 3.91
C TYR A 84 -1.56 -7.45 2.64
N TRP A 85 -0.97 -7.70 1.49
CA TRP A 85 -1.57 -7.43 0.19
C TRP A 85 -1.73 -8.72 -0.60
N TYR A 86 -2.88 -8.88 -1.25
CA TYR A 86 -3.17 -10.02 -2.10
C TYR A 86 -3.69 -9.53 -3.45
N ASN A 87 -3.15 -10.08 -4.54
CA ASN A 87 -3.66 -9.80 -5.88
C ASN A 87 -4.72 -10.84 -6.23
N ASP A 88 -5.97 -10.53 -5.91
CA ASP A 88 -7.12 -11.40 -6.15
C ASP A 88 -7.47 -11.44 -7.65
N PRO A 89 -7.78 -12.61 -8.23
CA PRO A 89 -8.10 -12.71 -9.66
C PRO A 89 -9.33 -11.91 -10.11
N PHE A 90 -10.27 -11.61 -9.20
CA PHE A 90 -11.51 -10.91 -9.49
C PHE A 90 -11.48 -9.44 -9.02
N TYR A 91 -10.91 -9.19 -7.85
CA TYR A 91 -10.84 -7.85 -7.25
C TYR A 91 -9.51 -7.13 -7.51
N GLY A 92 -8.51 -7.79 -8.10
CA GLY A 92 -7.15 -7.24 -8.18
C GLY A 92 -6.53 -7.09 -6.80
N TRP A 93 -5.70 -6.07 -6.61
CA TRP A 93 -5.04 -5.82 -5.33
C TRP A 93 -6.02 -5.46 -4.22
N VAL A 94 -6.06 -6.29 -3.18
CA VAL A 94 -6.82 -6.08 -1.95
C VAL A 94 -5.90 -6.10 -0.73
N TRP A 95 -6.20 -5.25 0.23
CA TRP A 95 -5.50 -5.19 1.51
C TRP A 95 -6.19 -6.07 2.54
N ILE A 96 -5.43 -6.95 3.18
CA ILE A 96 -5.90 -7.85 4.23
C ILE A 96 -5.45 -7.25 5.57
N PRO A 97 -6.39 -6.76 6.41
CA PRO A 97 -6.05 -6.30 7.75
C PRO A 97 -5.39 -7.40 8.58
N SER A 98 -4.45 -7.02 9.45
CA SER A 98 -3.77 -7.92 10.36
C SER A 98 -3.60 -7.28 11.73
N ASP A 99 -3.38 -8.10 12.75
CA ASP A 99 -3.02 -7.68 14.11
C ASP A 99 -1.51 -7.43 14.28
N ASN A 100 -0.75 -7.42 13.18
CA ASN A 100 0.66 -7.07 13.21
C ASN A 100 0.93 -5.67 13.79
N ASN A 101 2.13 -5.50 14.34
CA ASN A 101 2.63 -4.20 14.76
C ASN A 101 2.98 -3.33 13.55
N TRP A 102 3.09 -2.02 13.77
CA TRP A 102 3.56 -1.09 12.75
C TRP A 102 4.92 -1.52 12.22
N ALA A 103 5.10 -1.46 10.90
CA ALA A 103 6.38 -1.64 10.25
C ALA A 103 6.70 -0.49 9.28
N PRO A 104 7.98 -0.17 9.03
CA PRO A 104 8.40 0.84 8.04
C PRO A 104 7.81 0.62 6.64
N ALA A 105 7.63 -0.65 6.25
CA ALA A 105 6.88 -1.09 5.09
C ALA A 105 6.65 -2.61 5.18
N ASN A 106 5.43 -3.07 4.89
CA ASN A 106 5.15 -4.49 4.74
C ASN A 106 5.43 -4.95 3.31
N VAL A 107 6.71 -5.18 3.01
CA VAL A 107 7.19 -5.65 1.71
C VAL A 107 8.14 -6.84 1.83
N MET A 108 8.22 -7.62 0.76
CA MET A 108 9.35 -8.51 0.50
C MET A 108 10.45 -7.75 -0.22
N TRP A 109 11.71 -8.06 0.10
CA TRP A 109 12.86 -7.45 -0.54
C TRP A 109 13.58 -8.41 -1.48
N ILE A 110 14.18 -7.86 -2.52
CA ILE A 110 15.24 -8.52 -3.27
C ILE A 110 16.28 -7.49 -3.70
N THR A 111 17.55 -7.77 -3.45
CA THR A 111 18.68 -6.97 -3.96
C THR A 111 19.60 -7.88 -4.74
N TYR A 112 19.95 -7.48 -5.96
CA TYR A 112 20.76 -8.26 -6.89
C TYR A 112 21.45 -7.32 -7.89
N ASP A 113 22.73 -7.60 -8.17
CA ASP A 113 23.57 -6.79 -9.06
C ASP A 113 23.43 -5.27 -8.74
N ASP A 114 22.99 -4.45 -9.71
CA ASP A 114 22.75 -3.01 -9.51
C ASP A 114 21.27 -2.66 -9.28
N PHE A 115 20.45 -3.66 -8.93
CA PHE A 115 19.01 -3.54 -8.78
C PHE A 115 18.54 -3.81 -7.35
N VAL A 116 17.46 -3.13 -7.01
CA VAL A 116 16.65 -3.41 -5.84
C VAL A 116 15.22 -3.55 -6.29
N GLY A 117 14.55 -4.55 -5.74
CA GLY A 117 13.12 -4.73 -5.90
C GLY A 117 12.41 -4.96 -4.59
N TRP A 118 11.13 -4.59 -4.60
CA TRP A 118 10.20 -4.86 -3.52
C TRP A 118 8.88 -5.35 -4.08
N ALA A 119 8.23 -6.24 -3.35
CA ALA A 119 6.87 -6.68 -3.61
C ALA A 119 6.03 -6.46 -2.36
N PRO A 120 4.73 -6.15 -2.49
CA PRO A 120 3.83 -6.08 -1.34
C PRO A 120 3.87 -7.40 -0.55
N LEU A 121 3.95 -7.36 0.78
CA LEU A 121 4.04 -8.60 1.58
C LEU A 121 2.76 -9.43 1.41
N PRO A 122 2.84 -10.66 0.88
CA PRO A 122 1.67 -11.48 0.68
C PRO A 122 1.20 -12.12 1.99
N PRO A 123 -0.07 -12.57 2.08
CA PRO A 123 -0.55 -13.28 3.25
C PRO A 123 0.23 -14.59 3.48
N PRO A 124 0.26 -15.11 4.73
CA PRO A 124 0.96 -16.36 5.05
C PRO A 124 0.57 -17.51 4.12
N GLY A 125 1.58 -18.23 3.61
CA GLY A 125 1.39 -19.37 2.71
C GLY A 125 1.46 -19.03 1.22
N ILE A 126 1.46 -17.75 0.85
CA ILE A 126 1.73 -17.29 -0.52
C ILE A 126 3.21 -16.95 -0.67
N ILE A 127 3.82 -17.39 -1.77
CA ILE A 127 5.23 -17.18 -2.08
C ILE A 127 5.32 -16.54 -3.46
N TYR A 128 5.97 -15.40 -3.55
CA TYR A 128 6.35 -14.80 -4.83
C TYR A 128 7.71 -15.32 -5.28
N GLY A 129 7.81 -15.60 -6.58
CA GLY A 129 9.06 -15.97 -7.23
C GLY A 129 10.02 -14.79 -7.36
N ASN A 130 11.05 -14.94 -8.19
CA ASN A 130 11.95 -13.82 -8.50
C ASN A 130 11.34 -12.89 -9.56
N PRO A 131 11.68 -11.58 -9.57
CA PRO A 131 11.10 -10.59 -10.49
C PRO A 131 11.21 -10.91 -11.99
N TRP A 132 12.23 -11.67 -12.39
CA TRP A 132 12.49 -12.06 -13.78
C TRP A 132 11.87 -13.41 -14.17
N GLU A 133 11.23 -14.11 -13.23
CA GLU A 133 10.54 -15.36 -13.52
C GLU A 133 9.22 -15.09 -14.26
N SER A 134 8.84 -16.04 -15.12
CA SER A 134 7.64 -15.92 -15.95
C SER A 134 6.40 -15.76 -15.06
N GLY A 135 5.64 -14.69 -15.27
CA GLY A 135 4.42 -14.39 -14.50
C GLY A 135 4.65 -13.71 -13.16
N GLU A 136 5.90 -13.50 -12.72
CA GLU A 136 6.19 -12.90 -11.42
C GLU A 136 6.45 -11.40 -11.48
N HIS A 137 6.84 -10.87 -12.65
CA HIS A 137 7.17 -9.45 -12.85
C HIS A 137 6.05 -8.51 -12.38
N SER A 138 4.78 -8.91 -12.49
CA SER A 138 3.63 -8.10 -12.04
C SER A 138 3.51 -7.94 -10.52
N HIS A 139 4.27 -8.69 -9.73
CA HIS A 139 4.30 -8.57 -8.26
C HIS A 139 5.40 -7.65 -7.75
N TRP A 140 6.41 -7.37 -8.59
CA TRP A 140 7.64 -6.71 -8.17
C TRP A 140 7.78 -5.32 -8.78
N HIS A 141 8.05 -4.35 -7.92
CA HIS A 141 8.72 -3.13 -8.33
C HIS A 141 10.21 -3.41 -8.41
N VAL A 142 10.87 -2.98 -9.49
CA VAL A 142 12.32 -3.09 -9.66
C VAL A 142 12.87 -1.79 -10.19
N VAL A 143 13.91 -1.27 -9.56
CA VAL A 143 14.64 -0.08 -9.99
C VAL A 143 16.15 -0.31 -9.86
N LYS A 144 16.94 0.58 -10.47
CA LYS A 144 18.37 0.64 -10.20
C LYS A 144 18.61 1.17 -8.79
N LEU A 145 19.66 0.72 -8.11
CA LEU A 145 20.09 1.24 -6.80
C LEU A 145 20.25 2.77 -6.82
N ALA A 146 20.71 3.34 -7.94
CA ALA A 146 20.88 4.78 -8.12
C ALA A 146 19.56 5.59 -8.16
N ASP A 147 18.43 4.92 -8.43
CA ASP A 147 17.10 5.53 -8.54
C ASP A 147 16.23 5.24 -7.30
N PHE A 148 16.69 4.39 -6.38
CA PHE A 148 15.90 3.86 -5.26
C PHE A 148 15.32 4.92 -4.31
N THR A 149 15.96 6.08 -4.18
CA THR A 149 15.53 7.18 -3.29
C THR A 149 14.90 8.36 -4.06
N LYS A 150 14.58 8.17 -5.34
CA LYS A 150 13.90 9.18 -6.17
C LYS A 150 12.44 9.35 -5.75
N ASP A 151 11.95 10.58 -5.89
CA ASP A 151 10.52 10.86 -5.80
C ASP A 151 9.77 10.26 -6.99
N ASN A 152 8.52 9.84 -6.76
CA ASN A 152 7.68 9.18 -7.77
C ASN A 152 8.40 7.98 -8.38
N ILE A 153 8.82 7.06 -7.52
CA ILE A 153 9.68 5.94 -7.91
C ILE A 153 9.10 5.07 -9.02
N HIS A 154 7.76 5.03 -9.17
CA HIS A 154 7.04 4.48 -10.32
C HIS A 154 7.66 4.86 -11.67
N ASP A 155 8.08 6.12 -11.85
CA ASP A 155 8.62 6.62 -13.12
C ASP A 155 9.99 6.01 -13.49
N TYR A 156 10.61 5.28 -12.57
CA TYR A 156 11.91 4.61 -12.72
C TYR A 156 11.79 3.08 -12.71
N ALA A 157 10.58 2.55 -12.57
CA ALA A 157 10.32 1.12 -12.54
C ALA A 157 10.70 0.44 -13.86
N ILE A 158 11.36 -0.71 -13.75
CA ILE A 158 11.81 -1.51 -14.89
C ILE A 158 10.74 -2.57 -15.17
N SER A 159 9.98 -2.41 -16.26
CA SER A 159 8.88 -3.32 -16.61
C SER A 159 9.33 -4.75 -16.94
N ASN A 160 10.55 -4.91 -17.45
CA ASN A 160 11.17 -6.22 -17.71
C ASN A 160 12.48 -6.31 -16.92
N PRO A 161 12.42 -6.68 -15.64
CA PRO A 161 13.60 -6.80 -14.79
C PRO A 161 14.62 -7.75 -15.42
N PRO A 162 15.89 -7.35 -15.57
CA PRO A 162 16.90 -8.24 -16.09
C PRO A 162 17.08 -9.42 -15.15
N ALA A 163 17.06 -10.63 -15.71
CA ALA A 163 17.50 -11.80 -14.97
C ALA A 163 18.95 -11.62 -14.54
N ARG A 164 19.29 -12.17 -13.38
CA ARG A 164 20.65 -12.12 -12.88
C ARG A 164 21.61 -12.80 -13.84
N ILE A 165 22.69 -12.12 -14.23
CA ILE A 165 23.71 -12.64 -15.17
C ILE A 165 24.35 -13.94 -14.64
N ASN A 166 24.43 -14.09 -13.32
CA ASN A 166 25.12 -15.20 -12.62
C ASN A 166 24.17 -16.26 -12.02
N GLU A 167 22.85 -16.20 -12.22
CA GLU A 167 22.01 -17.35 -11.83
C GLU A 167 22.23 -18.57 -12.73
N LEU A 168 22.78 -18.37 -13.93
CA LEU A 168 23.28 -19.44 -14.80
C LEU A 168 24.57 -20.10 -14.28
N ASP A 169 25.37 -19.42 -13.45
CA ASP A 169 26.63 -19.93 -12.90
C ASP A 169 26.55 -20.41 -11.43
N GLY A 170 25.46 -20.10 -10.73
CA GLY A 170 25.16 -20.57 -9.37
C GLY A 170 26.01 -19.95 -8.25
N THR A 171 26.88 -18.97 -8.54
CA THR A 171 27.90 -18.50 -7.59
C THR A 171 27.48 -17.34 -6.69
N LYS A 172 26.36 -16.66 -6.96
CA LYS A 172 25.84 -15.61 -6.09
C LYS A 172 24.37 -15.84 -5.73
N LYS A 173 24.01 -15.70 -4.45
CA LYS A 173 22.61 -15.73 -3.95
C LYS A 173 21.97 -14.34 -4.04
N ASN A 174 20.66 -14.28 -4.27
CA ASN A 174 19.91 -13.03 -4.16
C ASN A 174 19.72 -12.73 -2.68
N ASN A 175 19.89 -11.47 -2.31
CA ASN A 175 19.72 -11.05 -0.93
C ASN A 175 18.26 -10.65 -0.73
N ARG A 176 17.50 -11.41 0.06
CA ARG A 176 16.11 -11.10 0.43
C ARG A 176 16.05 -10.04 1.55
N VAL A 177 16.84 -8.98 1.38
CA VAL A 177 16.99 -7.86 2.31
C VAL A 177 17.10 -6.56 1.51
N PRO A 178 16.70 -5.41 2.06
CA PRO A 178 16.89 -4.13 1.39
C PRO A 178 18.38 -3.80 1.24
N PRO A 179 18.74 -2.89 0.32
CA PRO A 179 20.09 -2.37 0.23
C PRO A 179 20.46 -1.60 1.51
N SER A 180 21.73 -1.60 1.91
CA SER A 180 22.15 -0.74 3.01
C SER A 180 22.15 0.73 2.58
N LYS A 181 21.98 1.67 3.53
CA LYS A 181 22.14 3.11 3.27
C LYS A 181 23.47 3.41 2.56
N PHE A 182 24.57 2.84 3.07
CA PHE A 182 25.89 2.99 2.46
C PHE A 182 25.93 2.52 0.99
N THR A 183 25.30 1.39 0.67
CA THR A 183 25.21 0.89 -0.70
C THR A 183 24.52 1.89 -1.64
N ILE A 184 23.44 2.51 -1.18
CA ILE A 184 22.73 3.55 -1.95
C ILE A 184 23.58 4.80 -2.11
N GLU A 185 24.28 5.23 -1.07
CA GLU A 185 25.17 6.40 -1.13
C GLU A 185 26.33 6.19 -2.12
N GLN A 186 26.90 4.99 -2.15
CA GLN A 186 27.93 4.61 -3.13
C GLN A 186 27.38 4.61 -4.55
N SER A 187 26.19 4.04 -4.77
CA SER A 187 25.57 3.95 -6.09
C SER A 187 25.15 5.32 -6.64
N THR A 188 24.67 6.21 -5.78
CA THR A 188 24.18 7.54 -6.17
C THR A 188 25.27 8.62 -6.18
N GLY A 189 26.38 8.40 -5.47
CA GLY A 189 27.39 9.43 -5.19
C GLY A 189 26.86 10.58 -4.31
N ARG A 190 25.75 10.36 -3.59
CA ARG A 190 25.07 11.36 -2.77
C ARG A 190 24.83 10.81 -1.37
N ASN A 191 24.89 11.68 -0.36
CA ASN A 191 24.48 11.31 0.98
C ASN A 191 22.96 11.15 1.04
N VAL A 192 22.48 10.12 1.74
CA VAL A 192 21.06 9.91 2.00
C VAL A 192 20.74 10.53 3.36
N SER A 193 19.91 11.56 3.39
CA SER A 193 19.51 12.19 4.65
C SER A 193 18.54 11.32 5.44
N ASP A 194 18.67 11.35 6.77
CA ASP A 194 17.70 10.75 7.68
C ASP A 194 16.43 11.61 7.74
N VAL A 195 15.29 10.99 7.49
CA VAL A 195 13.96 11.62 7.59
C VAL A 195 13.39 11.37 8.98
N MET A 196 12.91 12.44 9.61
CA MET A 196 12.21 12.35 10.88
C MET A 196 10.75 11.95 10.65
N ILE A 197 10.37 10.80 11.23
CA ILE A 197 8.99 10.34 11.31
C ILE A 197 8.54 10.26 12.77
N ASN A 198 7.29 10.58 13.03
CA ASN A 198 6.66 10.46 14.33
C ASN A 198 5.50 9.45 14.27
N HIS A 199 5.03 9.03 15.44
CA HIS A 199 3.88 8.14 15.55
C HIS A 199 2.83 8.74 16.47
N GLU A 200 1.61 8.85 15.97
CA GLU A 200 0.44 9.22 16.73
C GLU A 200 -0.37 7.98 17.06
N LYS A 201 -0.84 7.88 18.30
CA LYS A 201 -1.65 6.73 18.72
C LYS A 201 -3.10 6.94 18.30
N VAL A 202 -3.64 6.03 17.51
CA VAL A 202 -5.04 6.05 17.05
C VAL A 202 -5.79 4.87 17.65
N LYS A 203 -6.96 5.12 18.25
CA LYS A 203 -7.84 4.07 18.81
C LYS A 203 -8.69 3.49 17.69
N LEU A 204 -8.48 2.22 17.38
CA LEU A 204 -9.20 1.47 16.35
C LEU A 204 -9.61 0.11 16.94
N PRO A 205 -10.81 0.02 17.54
CA PRO A 205 -11.28 -1.18 18.22
C PRO A 205 -11.02 -2.46 17.40
N PRO A 206 -10.50 -3.54 18.01
CA PRO A 206 -10.30 -3.75 19.45
C PRO A 206 -8.98 -3.17 20.01
N ARG A 207 -8.12 -2.55 19.19
CA ARG A 207 -6.75 -2.18 19.59
C ARG A 207 -6.41 -0.71 19.39
N GLN A 208 -5.22 -0.33 19.84
CA GLN A 208 -4.62 0.95 19.52
C GLN A 208 -3.52 0.70 18.50
N ILE A 209 -3.50 1.50 17.42
CA ILE A 209 -2.46 1.44 16.39
C ILE A 209 -1.65 2.75 16.37
N GLN A 210 -0.61 2.76 15.56
CA GLN A 210 0.29 3.88 15.36
C GLN A 210 0.10 4.43 13.95
N LYS A 211 -0.31 5.69 13.85
CA LYS A 211 -0.33 6.43 12.58
C LYS A 211 0.99 7.16 12.43
N MET A 212 1.74 6.83 11.38
CA MET A 212 2.96 7.55 11.03
C MET A 212 2.62 8.97 10.60
N THR A 213 3.36 9.96 11.11
CA THR A 213 3.27 11.35 10.67
C THR A 213 4.64 11.87 10.25
N LEU A 214 4.64 12.68 9.19
CA LEU A 214 5.84 13.23 8.57
C LEU A 214 6.20 14.60 9.15
N SER A 215 7.47 14.97 9.05
CA SER A 215 7.91 16.33 9.35
C SER A 215 7.22 17.36 8.42
N PRO A 216 7.12 18.64 8.79
CA PRO A 216 6.54 19.66 7.91
C PRO A 216 7.20 19.77 6.55
N ASP A 217 8.52 19.57 6.46
CA ASP A 217 9.26 19.68 5.20
C ASP A 217 9.03 18.46 4.31
N GLU A 218 8.95 17.27 4.90
CA GLU A 218 8.59 16.06 4.16
C GLU A 218 7.14 16.11 3.68
N ASN A 219 6.21 16.62 4.51
CA ASN A 219 4.83 16.88 4.08
C ASN A 219 4.77 17.85 2.89
N LYS A 220 5.57 18.92 2.87
CA LYS A 220 5.63 19.85 1.72
C LYS A 220 6.15 19.16 0.46
N ARG A 221 7.14 18.29 0.59
CA ARG A 221 7.75 17.54 -0.54
C ARG A 221 6.71 16.69 -1.26
N ILE A 222 5.82 16.04 -0.52
CA ILE A 222 4.85 15.11 -1.11
C ILE A 222 3.63 15.79 -1.74
N VAL A 223 3.34 17.06 -1.45
CA VAL A 223 2.11 17.75 -1.91
C VAL A 223 1.87 17.61 -3.42
N LYS A 224 2.91 17.86 -4.23
CA LYS A 224 2.81 17.80 -5.68
C LYS A 224 2.53 16.37 -6.16
N SER A 225 3.22 15.39 -5.59
CA SER A 225 3.07 13.98 -5.95
C SER A 225 1.71 13.41 -5.50
N SER A 226 1.22 13.80 -4.33
CA SER A 226 -0.13 13.46 -3.88
C SER A 226 -1.21 14.07 -4.76
N GLN A 227 -0.98 15.24 -5.37
CA GLN A 227 -1.91 15.80 -6.34
C GLN A 227 -1.98 14.94 -7.60
N ARG A 228 -0.83 14.50 -8.13
CA ARG A 228 -0.79 13.56 -9.26
C ARG A 228 -1.57 12.27 -8.97
N VAL A 229 -1.47 11.72 -7.76
CA VAL A 229 -2.24 10.54 -7.34
C VAL A 229 -3.74 10.83 -7.34
N ARG A 230 -4.17 11.96 -6.75
CA ARG A 230 -5.59 12.33 -6.74
C ARG A 230 -6.18 12.50 -8.14
N ASP A 231 -5.40 13.05 -9.06
CA ASP A 231 -5.90 13.39 -10.39
C ASP A 231 -5.89 12.20 -11.36
N ASN A 232 -4.98 11.24 -11.19
CA ASN A 232 -4.73 10.21 -12.20
C ASN A 232 -4.89 8.78 -11.71
N ILE A 233 -4.85 8.55 -10.39
CA ILE A 233 -4.78 7.19 -9.82
C ILE A 233 -6.03 6.85 -9.04
N LEU A 234 -6.51 7.76 -8.19
CA LEU A 234 -7.74 7.55 -7.43
C LEU A 234 -8.96 7.68 -8.35
N MET A 235 -9.92 6.78 -8.17
CA MET A 235 -11.16 6.77 -8.93
C MET A 235 -12.36 7.07 -8.03
N PRO A 236 -13.36 7.82 -8.53
CA PRO A 236 -14.65 7.89 -7.86
C PRO A 236 -15.30 6.50 -7.77
N LYS A 237 -15.88 6.16 -6.62
CA LYS A 237 -16.55 4.86 -6.36
C LYS A 237 -17.45 4.40 -7.52
N LYS A 238 -18.30 5.29 -8.02
CA LYS A 238 -19.25 4.98 -9.10
C LYS A 238 -18.53 4.58 -10.40
N GLU A 239 -17.45 5.26 -10.75
CA GLU A 239 -16.68 4.95 -11.96
C GLU A 239 -15.95 3.61 -11.81
N PHE A 240 -15.36 3.36 -10.65
CA PHE A 240 -14.72 2.09 -10.32
C PHE A 240 -15.68 0.90 -10.42
N GLN A 241 -16.88 1.03 -9.85
CA GLN A 241 -17.90 -0.04 -9.89
C GLN A 241 -18.37 -0.32 -11.32
N ILE A 242 -18.57 0.72 -12.15
CA ILE A 242 -18.90 0.56 -13.59
C ILE A 242 -17.77 -0.15 -14.33
N GLN A 243 -16.51 0.20 -14.06
CA GLN A 243 -15.36 -0.46 -14.68
C GLN A 243 -15.30 -1.95 -14.31
N ARG A 244 -15.51 -2.29 -13.04
CA ARG A 244 -15.53 -3.68 -12.56
C ARG A 244 -16.62 -4.52 -13.25
N GLU A 245 -17.83 -3.99 -13.37
CA GLU A 245 -18.95 -4.70 -14.03
C GLU A 245 -18.66 -5.00 -15.51
N LYS A 246 -18.01 -4.06 -16.22
CA LYS A 246 -17.61 -4.25 -17.63
C LYS A 246 -16.54 -5.33 -17.78
N SER A 247 -15.53 -5.33 -16.90
CA SER A 247 -14.48 -6.37 -16.88
C SER A 247 -15.08 -7.75 -16.64
N ASN A 248 -16.00 -7.88 -15.68
CA ASN A 248 -16.66 -9.14 -15.36
C ASN A 248 -17.56 -9.68 -16.48
N THR A 249 -18.18 -8.79 -17.25
CA THR A 249 -19.01 -9.18 -18.39
C THR A 249 -18.16 -9.64 -19.58
N SER A 250 -16.94 -9.10 -19.73
CA SER A 250 -16.03 -9.44 -20.82
C SER A 250 -15.27 -10.76 -20.62
N GLN A 251 -15.28 -11.29 -19.40
CA GLN A 251 -14.65 -12.57 -19.03
C GLN A 251 -15.61 -13.77 -19.07
N LYS A 252 -16.91 -13.56 -19.38
CA LYS A 252 -17.91 -14.61 -19.60
C LYS A 252 -18.06 -14.92 -21.08
#